data_AF-A0AAW1HTF9-F1
#
_entry.id   AF-A0AAW1HTF9-F1
#
_cell.length_a   1.000
_cell.length_b   1.000
_cell.length_c   1.000
_cell.angle_alpha   90.00
_cell.angle_beta   90.00
_cell.angle_gamma   90.00
#
_symmetry.space_group_name_H-M   'P 1'
#
loop_
_entity.id
_entity.type
_entity.pdbx_description
1 polymer ?
#
loop_
_entity_poly.entity_id
_entity_poly.type
_entity_poly.pdbx_seq_one_letter_code
_entity_poly.pdbx_strand_id
1 'polypeptide(L)'
;MGNTFGNMPNNGINLYLHPDVTPDPEKPSKFDPNFGFAQTRQERVIKATTAELQSAKVHPKHRDYCSDFLLKFRACRKDNFPWVVKCEHEKHAYLHCQHDELQYIEMSWRCMKISDVPRSSPGVTNKKSNCQVTIDY
;
A
#
# COMPACT_ATOMS: atom_id res chain seq x y z
N MET A 1 14.93 20.62 -18.22
CA MET A 1 13.58 20.65 -18.81
C MET A 1 12.68 19.74 -17.98
N GLY A 2 12.12 20.26 -16.90
CA GLY A 2 11.11 19.57 -16.09
C GLY A 2 9.86 20.44 -16.15
N ASN A 3 8.76 19.89 -16.66
CA ASN A 3 7.53 20.64 -16.88
C ASN A 3 6.83 20.87 -15.53
N THR A 4 7.19 21.93 -14.82
CA THR A 4 6.69 22.31 -13.49
C THR A 4 5.22 22.69 -13.47
N PHE A 5 4.61 22.97 -14.63
CA PHE A 5 3.19 23.31 -14.75
C PHE A 5 2.30 22.19 -15.30
N GLY A 6 2.87 21.06 -15.71
CA GLY A 6 2.12 19.92 -16.26
C GLY A 6 1.59 18.91 -15.23
N ASN A 7 1.99 19.03 -13.97
CA ASN A 7 1.59 18.14 -12.87
C ASN A 7 0.85 18.92 -11.77
N MET A 8 -0.15 19.73 -12.15
CA MET A 8 -1.13 20.21 -11.19
C MET A 8 -1.87 18.99 -10.61
N PRO A 9 -2.16 18.91 -9.28
CA PRO A 9 -2.74 17.72 -8.67
C PRO A 9 -4.16 17.51 -9.20
N ASN A 10 -4.23 16.78 -10.30
CA ASN A 10 -5.45 16.52 -11.06
C ASN A 10 -6.53 15.87 -10.18
N ASN A 11 -6.13 15.19 -9.10
CA ASN A 11 -7.04 14.42 -8.27
C ASN A 11 -8.02 15.30 -7.45
N GLY A 12 -7.58 16.44 -6.91
CA GLY A 12 -8.44 17.28 -6.05
C GLY A 12 -9.47 18.10 -6.83
N ILE A 13 -9.05 18.69 -7.95
CA ILE A 13 -9.96 19.43 -8.84
C ILE A 13 -10.94 18.47 -9.54
N ASN A 14 -10.48 17.29 -9.98
CA ASN A 14 -11.40 16.29 -10.53
C ASN A 14 -12.36 15.71 -9.48
N LEU A 15 -11.98 15.62 -8.21
CA LEU A 15 -12.91 15.22 -7.14
C LEU A 15 -14.06 16.20 -6.98
N TYR A 16 -13.75 17.49 -7.06
CA TYR A 16 -14.76 18.55 -7.00
C TYR A 16 -15.65 18.59 -8.26
N LEU A 17 -15.06 18.47 -9.45
CA LEU A 17 -15.79 18.56 -10.72
C LEU A 17 -16.54 17.27 -11.10
N HIS A 18 -16.00 16.12 -10.71
CA HIS A 18 -16.44 14.80 -11.15
C HIS A 18 -16.44 13.79 -9.98
N PRO A 19 -17.34 13.98 -8.98
CA PRO A 19 -17.41 13.11 -7.80
C PRO A 19 -17.86 11.68 -8.12
N ASP A 20 -18.47 11.44 -9.28
CA ASP A 20 -18.99 10.12 -9.66
C ASP A 20 -17.91 9.14 -10.14
N VAL A 21 -16.83 9.66 -10.74
CA VAL A 21 -15.77 8.84 -11.36
C VAL A 21 -14.45 8.88 -10.60
N THR A 22 -14.29 9.83 -9.68
CA THR A 22 -13.08 9.95 -8.89
C THR A 22 -13.30 9.43 -7.47
N PRO A 23 -12.45 8.51 -7.00
CA PRO A 23 -12.59 7.97 -5.66
C PRO A 23 -12.13 8.96 -4.59
N ASP A 24 -12.93 9.07 -3.53
CA ASP A 24 -12.60 9.83 -2.33
C ASP A 24 -11.45 9.16 -1.54
N PRO A 25 -10.44 9.93 -1.08
CA PRO A 25 -9.31 9.38 -0.32
C PRO A 25 -9.67 8.91 1.10
N GLU A 26 -10.78 9.37 1.66
CA GLU A 26 -11.20 9.05 3.03
C GLU A 26 -12.19 7.88 3.09
N LYS A 27 -12.85 7.57 1.97
CA LYS A 27 -13.87 6.52 1.92
C LYS A 27 -13.24 5.21 1.44
N PRO A 28 -13.61 4.06 2.04
CA PRO A 28 -13.18 2.77 1.52
C PRO A 28 -13.78 2.51 0.13
N SER A 29 -13.18 1.57 -0.60
CA SER A 29 -13.69 1.14 -1.90
C SER A 29 -15.13 0.61 -1.80
N LYS A 30 -15.99 0.99 -2.74
CA LYS A 30 -17.38 0.48 -2.83
C LYS A 30 -17.47 -0.94 -3.40
N PHE A 31 -16.40 -1.43 -4.02
CA PHE A 31 -16.36 -2.73 -4.70
C PHE A 31 -15.93 -3.86 -3.75
N ASP A 32 -16.40 -5.08 -4.04
CA ASP A 32 -15.96 -6.31 -3.37
C ASP A 32 -14.45 -6.53 -3.62
N PRO A 33 -13.63 -6.77 -2.58
CA PRO A 33 -12.22 -7.09 -2.71
C PRO A 33 -11.89 -8.24 -3.67
N ASN A 34 -12.84 -9.16 -3.92
CA ASN A 34 -12.66 -10.28 -4.84
C ASN A 34 -13.11 -9.98 -6.28
N PHE A 35 -13.61 -8.77 -6.55
CA PHE A 35 -14.13 -8.40 -7.86
C PHE A 35 -13.01 -8.31 -8.91
N GLY A 36 -13.05 -9.20 -9.91
CA GLY A 36 -12.10 -9.21 -11.03
C GLY A 36 -10.90 -10.15 -10.85
N PHE A 37 -10.81 -10.87 -9.73
CA PHE A 37 -9.83 -11.93 -9.55
C PHE A 37 -10.43 -13.28 -9.99
N ALA A 38 -9.68 -14.07 -10.75
CA ALA A 38 -10.13 -15.41 -11.16
C ALA A 38 -10.10 -16.42 -9.99
N GLN A 39 -9.31 -16.12 -8.96
CA GLN A 39 -9.19 -16.88 -7.71
C GLN A 39 -9.44 -15.95 -6.52
N THR A 40 -9.80 -16.51 -5.37
CA THR A 40 -9.96 -15.74 -4.13
C THR A 40 -8.62 -15.12 -3.73
N ARG A 41 -8.63 -13.82 -3.44
CA ARG A 41 -7.44 -13.10 -2.97
C ARG A 41 -7.03 -13.64 -1.60
N GLN A 42 -5.76 -14.02 -1.46
CA GLN A 42 -5.22 -14.41 -0.16
C GLN A 42 -5.12 -13.20 0.76
N GLU A 43 -5.63 -13.35 1.99
CA GLU A 43 -5.53 -12.31 3.01
C GLU A 43 -4.08 -12.19 3.50
N ARG A 44 -3.63 -10.95 3.69
CA ARG A 44 -2.30 -10.72 4.26
C ARG A 44 -2.36 -10.96 5.76
N VAL A 45 -1.43 -11.79 6.23
CA VAL A 45 -1.26 -12.08 7.65
C VAL A 45 -0.14 -11.22 8.21
N ILE A 46 -0.39 -10.57 9.34
CA ILE A 46 0.64 -9.90 10.13
C ILE A 46 1.47 -11.00 10.80
N LYS A 47 2.79 -11.04 10.59
CA LYS A 47 3.62 -12.13 11.14
C LYS A 47 3.95 -11.90 12.63
N ALA A 48 4.02 -10.64 13.07
CA ALA A 48 4.25 -10.27 14.47
C ALA A 48 3.02 -10.49 15.35
N THR A 49 3.21 -11.00 16.58
CA THR A 49 2.12 -11.10 17.55
C THR A 49 1.84 -9.75 18.22
N THR A 50 0.58 -9.50 18.58
CA THR A 50 0.18 -8.24 19.23
C THR A 50 0.84 -8.04 20.60
N ALA A 51 1.08 -9.13 21.34
CA ALA A 51 1.78 -9.12 22.62
C ALA A 51 3.26 -8.70 22.47
N GLU A 52 3.94 -9.14 21.40
CA GLU A 52 5.31 -8.71 21.10
C GLU A 52 5.39 -7.22 20.79
N LEU A 53 4.46 -6.68 20.00
CA LEU A 53 4.42 -5.26 19.66
C LEU A 53 4.14 -4.36 20.86
N GLN A 54 3.30 -4.83 21.79
CA GLN A 54 3.02 -4.14 23.04
C GLN A 54 4.22 -4.14 23.98
N SER A 55 4.88 -5.29 24.16
CA SER A 55 6.07 -5.40 25.02
C SER A 55 7.26 -4.57 24.49
N ALA A 56 7.44 -4.53 23.16
CA ALA A 56 8.43 -3.71 22.49
C ALA A 56 8.06 -2.21 22.41
N LYS A 57 6.91 -1.80 22.99
CA LYS A 57 6.40 -0.42 22.99
C LYS A 57 6.44 0.21 21.59
N VAL A 58 5.96 -0.52 20.58
CA VAL A 58 5.86 0.00 19.21
C VAL A 58 4.69 0.98 19.14
N HIS A 59 4.93 2.17 18.58
CA HIS A 59 3.91 3.19 18.36
C HIS A 59 2.83 2.65 17.41
N PRO A 60 1.53 2.95 17.60
CA PRO A 60 0.44 2.42 16.79
C PRO A 60 0.62 2.62 15.28
N LYS A 61 1.21 3.75 14.87
CA LYS A 61 1.54 4.06 13.46
C LYS A 61 2.51 3.05 12.80
N HIS A 62 3.24 2.27 13.57
CA HIS A 62 4.21 1.30 13.06
C HIS A 62 3.79 -0.15 13.32
N ARG A 63 2.53 -0.38 13.71
CA ARG A 63 1.96 -1.71 13.94
C ARG A 63 1.32 -2.26 12.66
N ASP A 64 2.07 -2.15 11.57
CA ASP A 64 1.65 -2.55 10.23
C ASP A 64 2.13 -3.98 9.91
N TYR A 65 1.83 -4.47 8.71
CA TYR A 65 2.36 -5.74 8.19
C TYR A 65 3.89 -5.83 8.21
N CYS A 66 4.57 -4.68 8.25
CA CYS A 66 6.02 -4.59 8.28
C CYS A 66 6.67 -4.63 9.68
N SER A 67 5.87 -4.77 10.73
CA SER A 67 6.32 -4.60 12.12
C SER A 67 7.39 -5.63 12.57
N ASP A 68 7.43 -6.82 11.95
CA ASP A 68 8.45 -7.84 12.19
C ASP A 68 9.88 -7.35 11.89
N PHE A 69 10.05 -6.63 10.77
CA PHE A 69 11.35 -6.11 10.37
C PHE A 69 11.81 -4.98 11.28
N LEU A 70 10.86 -4.19 11.82
CA LEU A 70 11.15 -3.15 12.80
C LEU A 70 11.67 -3.73 14.11
N LEU A 71 11.12 -4.86 14.57
CA LEU A 71 11.59 -5.55 15.76
C LEU A 71 13.03 -6.04 15.60
N LYS A 72 13.36 -6.65 14.44
CA LYS A 72 14.72 -7.08 14.12
C LYS A 72 15.70 -5.90 14.17
N PHE A 73 15.40 -4.83 13.44
CA PHE A 73 16.22 -3.62 13.41
C PHE A 73 16.46 -3.02 14.81
N ARG A 74 15.43 -3.02 15.67
CA ARG A 74 15.56 -2.55 17.06
C ARG A 74 16.43 -3.48 17.90
N ALA A 75 16.34 -4.80 17.71
CA ALA A 75 17.18 -5.77 18.41
C ALA A 75 18.65 -5.59 18.03
N CYS A 76 18.98 -5.57 16.74
CA CYS A 76 20.34 -5.34 16.25
C CYS A 76 20.93 -4.00 16.72
N ARG A 77 20.13 -2.93 16.80
CA ARG A 77 20.57 -1.64 17.34
C ARG A 77 20.87 -1.69 18.84
N LYS A 78 20.17 -2.52 19.61
CA LYS A 78 20.42 -2.72 21.04
C LYS A 78 21.71 -3.51 21.25
N ASP A 79 21.93 -4.55 20.45
CA ASP A 79 23.06 -5.47 20.61
C ASP A 79 24.39 -4.86 20.14
N ASN A 80 24.35 -4.02 19.10
CA ASN A 80 25.55 -3.43 18.50
C ASN A 80 25.85 -2.00 18.99
N PHE A 81 25.19 -1.49 20.02
CA PHE A 81 25.49 -0.15 20.55
C PHE A 81 26.92 -0.12 21.13
N PRO A 82 27.81 0.84 20.77
CA PRO A 82 27.61 2.10 20.03
C PRO A 82 27.77 2.04 18.49
N TRP A 83 28.19 0.91 17.94
CA TRP A 83 28.48 0.70 16.51
C TRP A 83 27.24 0.36 15.68
N VAL A 84 26.23 1.24 15.73
CA VAL A 84 24.92 1.01 15.09
C VAL A 84 24.98 0.92 13.55
N VAL A 85 26.07 1.42 12.95
CA VAL A 85 26.30 1.42 11.49
C VAL A 85 26.38 0.01 10.91
N LYS A 86 26.67 -1.02 11.73
CA LYS A 86 26.67 -2.41 11.26
C LYS A 86 25.27 -2.95 10.94
N CYS A 87 24.22 -2.23 11.33
CA CYS A 87 22.82 -2.67 11.22
C CYS A 87 22.12 -2.26 9.91
N GLU A 88 22.85 -1.85 8.87
CA GLU A 88 22.25 -1.35 7.63
C GLU A 88 21.41 -2.41 6.89
N HIS A 89 21.79 -3.69 6.96
CA HIS A 89 21.02 -4.76 6.30
C HIS A 89 19.58 -4.85 6.80
N GLU A 90 19.39 -4.81 8.12
CA GLU A 90 18.05 -4.91 8.71
C GLU A 90 17.23 -3.63 8.49
N LYS A 91 17.90 -2.48 8.49
CA LYS A 91 17.28 -1.20 8.14
C LYS A 91 16.78 -1.21 6.70
N HIS A 92 17.59 -1.70 5.76
CA HIS A 92 17.20 -1.82 4.35
C HIS A 92 16.04 -2.81 4.19
N ALA A 93 16.05 -3.94 4.88
CA ALA A 93 14.93 -4.89 4.84
C ALA A 93 13.61 -4.27 5.31
N TYR A 94 13.64 -3.49 6.39
CA TYR A 94 12.48 -2.74 6.86
C TYR A 94 11.97 -1.71 5.83
N LEU A 95 12.88 -0.95 5.21
CA LEU A 95 12.52 0.06 4.20
C LEU A 95 11.95 -0.56 2.94
N HIS A 96 12.50 -1.68 2.46
CA HIS A 96 11.96 -2.42 1.32
C HIS A 96 10.52 -2.86 1.58
N CYS A 97 10.27 -3.43 2.75
CA CYS A 97 8.94 -3.88 3.12
C CYS A 97 7.93 -2.71 3.23
N GLN A 98 8.34 -1.53 3.75
CA GLN A 98 7.49 -0.33 3.68
C GLN A 98 7.21 0.13 2.25
N HIS A 99 8.21 0.06 1.38
CA HIS A 99 8.06 0.43 -0.02
C HIS A 99 7.06 -0.48 -0.73
N ASP A 100 7.14 -1.79 -0.50
CA ASP A 100 6.19 -2.76 -1.06
C ASP A 100 4.77 -2.45 -0.59
N GLU A 101 4.57 -2.18 0.70
CA GLU A 101 3.27 -1.75 1.26
C GLU A 101 2.72 -0.49 0.60
N LEU A 102 3.55 0.53 0.36
CA LEU A 102 3.15 1.73 -0.39
C LEU A 102 2.73 1.38 -1.82
N GLN A 103 3.50 0.55 -2.52
CA GLN A 103 3.17 0.12 -3.88
C GLN A 103 1.84 -0.63 -3.95
N TYR A 104 1.56 -1.48 -2.96
CA TYR A 104 0.26 -2.14 -2.86
C TYR A 104 -0.89 -1.17 -2.63
N ILE A 105 -0.72 -0.20 -1.73
CA ILE A 105 -1.73 0.83 -1.46
C ILE A 105 -1.98 1.63 -2.75
N GLU A 106 -0.94 2.11 -3.42
CA GLU A 106 -1.05 2.84 -4.69
C GLU A 106 -1.79 2.03 -5.76
N MET A 107 -1.50 0.73 -5.87
CA MET A 107 -2.16 -0.13 -6.82
C MET A 107 -3.63 -0.35 -6.46
N SER A 108 -3.96 -0.46 -5.17
CA SER A 108 -5.35 -0.49 -4.70
C SER A 108 -6.09 0.81 -5.06
N TRP A 109 -5.47 1.97 -4.88
CA TRP A 109 -6.03 3.26 -5.30
C TRP A 109 -6.26 3.33 -6.80
N ARG A 110 -5.30 2.83 -7.58
CA ARG A 110 -5.42 2.77 -9.04
C ARG A 110 -6.57 1.85 -9.47
N CYS A 111 -6.76 0.74 -8.78
CA CYS A 111 -7.88 -0.16 -9.02
C CYS A 111 -9.24 0.49 -8.74
N MET A 112 -9.37 1.18 -7.60
CA MET A 112 -10.60 1.92 -7.28
C MET A 112 -10.94 2.94 -8.39
N LYS A 113 -9.94 3.69 -8.88
CA LYS A 113 -10.13 4.62 -10.02
C LYS A 113 -10.61 3.93 -11.31
N ILE A 114 -10.13 2.72 -11.60
CA ILE A 114 -10.48 2.01 -12.85
C ILE A 114 -11.91 1.47 -12.82
N SER A 115 -12.37 1.02 -11.65
CA SER A 115 -13.69 0.42 -11.42
C SER A 115 -14.84 1.42 -11.34
N ASP A 116 -14.60 2.66 -10.88
CA ASP A 116 -15.63 3.71 -10.80
C ASP A 116 -15.98 4.35 -12.17
N VAL A 117 -15.26 4.03 -13.24
CA VAL A 117 -15.60 4.51 -14.59
C VAL A 117 -16.85 3.78 -15.11
N PRO A 118 -17.94 4.49 -15.47
CA PRO A 118 -19.18 3.88 -15.92
C PRO A 118 -18.97 2.95 -17.13
N ARG A 119 -19.59 1.77 -17.08
CA ARG A 119 -19.47 0.69 -18.09
C ARG A 119 -20.00 1.07 -19.48
N SER A 120 -20.61 2.25 -19.62
CA SER A 120 -21.28 2.74 -20.83
C SER A 120 -20.38 3.51 -21.80
N SER A 121 -19.10 3.73 -21.49
CA SER A 121 -18.19 4.39 -22.43
C SER A 121 -17.89 3.49 -23.63
N PRO A 122 -18.22 3.89 -24.88
CA PRO A 122 -18.00 3.08 -26.06
C PRO A 122 -16.48 2.96 -26.31
N GLY A 123 -15.92 1.79 -26.02
CA GLY A 123 -14.49 1.51 -26.18
C GLY A 123 -13.87 0.57 -25.14
N VAL A 124 -14.60 0.18 -24.09
CA VAL A 124 -14.05 -0.67 -23.01
C VAL A 124 -14.55 -2.11 -23.13
N THR A 125 -14.05 -2.85 -24.12
CA THR A 125 -14.15 -4.31 -24.12
C THR A 125 -13.08 -4.89 -23.20
N ASN A 126 -13.53 -5.52 -22.09
CA ASN A 126 -12.73 -6.33 -21.14
C ASN A 126 -11.67 -5.61 -20.27
N LYS A 127 -12.12 -4.79 -19.31
CA LYS A 127 -11.33 -4.33 -18.14
C LYS A 127 -11.09 -5.43 -17.07
N LYS A 128 -11.09 -6.72 -17.44
CA LYS A 128 -11.03 -7.85 -16.49
C LYS A 128 -9.61 -8.16 -15.96
N SER A 129 -8.55 -7.57 -16.50
CA SER A 129 -7.17 -8.04 -16.25
C SER A 129 -6.25 -7.07 -15.48
N ASN A 130 -6.60 -5.79 -15.32
CA ASN A 130 -5.62 -4.78 -14.85
C ASN A 130 -5.64 -4.48 -13.34
N CYS A 131 -6.34 -5.30 -12.56
CA CYS A 131 -6.31 -5.23 -11.09
C CYS A 131 -5.71 -6.48 -10.45
N GLN A 132 -4.93 -7.25 -11.19
CA GLN A 132 -4.22 -8.40 -10.64
C GLN A 132 -2.92 -7.93 -9.98
N VAL A 133 -2.92 -7.94 -8.65
CA VAL A 133 -1.71 -7.91 -7.85
C VAL A 133 -1.56 -9.28 -7.20
N THR A 134 -1.04 -10.24 -7.95
CA THR A 134 -0.41 -11.41 -7.35
C THR A 134 0.97 -10.93 -6.92
N ILE A 135 1.11 -10.58 -5.65
CA ILE A 135 2.44 -10.65 -5.04
C ILE A 135 2.47 -12.03 -4.39
N ASP A 136 3.00 -12.94 -5.19
CA ASP A 136 3.41 -14.26 -4.75
C ASP A 136 4.61 -14.04 -3.81
N TYR A 137 4.51 -14.54 -2.59
CA TYR A 137 5.66 -14.81 -1.73
C TYR A 137 6.00 -16.29 -1.79
#